data_AF-A0A8T4SPV8-F1
#
_entry.id   AF-A0A8T4SPV8-F1
#
_cell.length_a   1.000
_cell.length_b   1.000
_cell.length_c   1.000
_cell.angle_alpha   90.00
_cell.angle_beta   90.00
_cell.angle_gamma   90.00
#
_symmetry.space_group_name_H-M   'P 1'
#
loop_
_entity.id
_entity.type
_entity.pdbx_description
1 polymer ?
#
loop_
_entity_poly.entity_id
_entity_poly.type
_entity_poly.pdbx_seq_one_letter_code
_entity_poly.pdbx_strand_id
1 'polypeptide(L)'
;MEDIPSWPVDELMDQLRNIFVRGHCIAADAAERLEDLFLEDTDKAIASLHGFLEEVRDINTDRAFVEAAAGGPNHDWTVPVLNVVGLMYPSLQKPVRERALLSVLDYLDGLNYFYSQNHVERMKEPWLVGDIIVNRRLYWCGFSEYHTLFAEHNSWKELQESLNTHPPLSPFWLAMAILWWPNPSPEIRREFYEAYPHLVDRTLDAIAGMTVTSAMKGHVMEGKDVEAGIQYRLSERYDPDMHARIREKIAQENWILLPSTERDWIQWKEIRERREAKPVS
;
A
#
# COMPACT_ATOMS: atom_id res chain seq x y z
N MET A 1 -30.78 -22.99 36.68
CA MET A 1 -30.45 -22.82 35.26
C MET A 1 -31.25 -21.62 34.81
N GLU A 2 -30.60 -20.48 34.67
CA GLU A 2 -31.23 -19.30 34.06
C GLU A 2 -31.35 -19.58 32.56
N ASP A 3 -32.56 -19.42 32.04
CA ASP A 3 -32.85 -19.54 30.62
C ASP A 3 -32.00 -18.52 29.87
N ILE A 4 -31.05 -19.00 29.06
CA ILE A 4 -30.33 -18.15 28.12
C ILE A 4 -31.39 -17.61 27.16
N PRO A 5 -31.57 -16.28 27.03
CA PRO A 5 -32.54 -15.72 26.12
C PRO A 5 -32.23 -16.26 24.71
N SER A 6 -33.19 -16.97 24.11
CA SER A 6 -33.07 -17.34 22.70
C SER A 6 -33.20 -16.07 21.89
N TRP A 7 -32.08 -15.41 21.61
CA TRP A 7 -32.06 -14.37 20.60
C TRP A 7 -32.52 -15.01 19.29
N PRO A 8 -33.55 -14.47 18.62
CA PRO A 8 -33.95 -14.96 17.31
C PRO A 8 -32.79 -14.69 16.36
N VAL A 9 -31.96 -15.71 16.13
CA VAL A 9 -30.75 -15.64 15.31
C VAL A 9 -31.06 -15.04 13.95
N ASP A 10 -32.24 -15.33 13.38
CA ASP A 10 -32.70 -14.78 12.12
C ASP A 10 -32.85 -13.25 12.14
N GLU A 11 -33.38 -12.68 13.23
CA GLU A 11 -33.53 -11.22 13.36
C GLU A 11 -32.17 -10.52 13.48
N LEU A 12 -31.24 -11.12 14.21
CA LEU A 12 -29.86 -10.63 14.30
C LEU A 12 -29.16 -10.71 12.93
N MET A 13 -29.31 -11.82 12.20
CA MET A 13 -28.73 -12.01 10.87
C MET A 13 -29.31 -11.04 9.85
N ASP A 14 -30.61 -10.73 9.93
CA ASP A 14 -31.26 -9.73 9.07
C ASP A 14 -30.79 -8.32 9.40
N GLN A 15 -30.64 -7.98 10.69
CA GLN A 15 -30.06 -6.68 11.09
C GLN A 15 -28.62 -6.54 10.60
N LEU A 16 -27.79 -7.56 10.78
CA LEU A 16 -26.41 -7.58 10.27
C LEU A 16 -26.38 -7.42 8.75
N ARG A 17 -27.20 -8.19 8.03
CA ARG A 17 -27.30 -8.08 6.56
C ARG A 17 -27.68 -6.67 6.13
N ASN A 18 -28.67 -6.05 6.78
CA ASN A 18 -29.10 -4.70 6.46
C ASN A 18 -28.01 -3.67 6.73
N ILE A 19 -27.26 -3.78 7.84
CA ILE A 19 -26.10 -2.94 8.13
C ILE A 19 -25.04 -3.11 7.04
N PHE A 20 -24.72 -4.35 6.65
CA PHE A 20 -23.75 -4.61 5.60
C PHE A 20 -24.19 -4.02 4.26
N VAL A 21 -25.42 -4.26 3.80
CA VAL A 21 -25.92 -3.72 2.53
C VAL A 21 -25.93 -2.19 2.54
N ARG A 22 -26.48 -1.58 3.60
CA ARG A 22 -26.49 -0.13 3.76
C ARG A 22 -25.07 0.44 3.74
N GLY A 23 -24.14 -0.23 4.43
CA GLY A 23 -22.77 0.23 4.52
C GLY A 23 -22.05 0.24 3.18
N HIS A 24 -22.26 -0.81 2.37
CA HIS A 24 -21.75 -0.86 1.00
C HIS A 24 -22.35 0.24 0.11
N CYS A 25 -23.66 0.51 0.21
CA CYS A 25 -24.29 1.58 -0.56
C CYS A 25 -23.73 2.96 -0.20
N ILE A 26 -23.55 3.27 1.08
CA ILE A 26 -22.99 4.55 1.53
C ILE A 26 -21.53 4.67 1.10
N ALA A 27 -20.73 3.62 1.26
CA ALA A 27 -19.35 3.61 0.82
C ALA A 27 -19.21 3.80 -0.70
N ALA A 28 -20.07 3.17 -1.49
CA ALA A 28 -20.09 3.34 -2.95
C ALA A 28 -20.47 4.77 -3.36
N ASP A 29 -21.52 5.33 -2.76
CA ASP A 29 -21.94 6.72 -3.03
C ASP A 29 -20.86 7.75 -2.61
N ALA A 30 -20.22 7.54 -1.45
CA ALA A 30 -19.12 8.38 -1.00
C ALA A 30 -17.90 8.29 -1.95
N ALA A 31 -17.58 7.09 -2.43
CA ALA A 31 -16.50 6.89 -3.40
C ALA A 31 -16.80 7.57 -4.74
N GLU A 32 -18.02 7.41 -5.28
CA GLU A 32 -18.46 8.04 -6.53
C GLU A 32 -18.42 9.57 -6.43
N ARG A 33 -18.96 10.15 -5.36
CA ARG A 33 -18.89 11.61 -5.12
C ARG A 33 -17.46 12.13 -4.97
N LEU A 34 -16.57 11.36 -4.33
CA LEU A 34 -15.17 11.73 -4.22
C LEU A 34 -14.47 11.67 -5.59
N GLU A 35 -14.78 10.66 -6.40
CA GLU A 35 -14.26 10.51 -7.76
C GLU A 35 -14.69 11.69 -8.65
N ASP A 36 -15.98 12.02 -8.65
CA ASP A 36 -16.52 13.19 -9.36
C ASP A 36 -15.80 14.47 -8.93
N LEU A 37 -15.61 14.65 -7.62
CA LEU A 37 -14.90 15.82 -7.09
C LEU A 37 -13.43 15.85 -7.53
N PHE A 38 -12.77 14.68 -7.66
CA PHE A 38 -11.40 14.59 -8.16
C PHE A 38 -11.30 15.04 -9.63
N LEU A 39 -12.30 14.71 -10.44
CA LEU A 39 -12.41 15.09 -11.85
C LEU A 39 -12.71 16.60 -12.02
N GLU A 40 -13.50 17.17 -11.11
CA GLU A 40 -13.85 18.60 -11.13
C GLU A 40 -12.77 19.50 -10.53
N ASP A 41 -12.30 19.16 -9.33
CA ASP A 41 -11.37 19.95 -8.50
C ASP A 41 -10.56 19.03 -7.58
N THR A 42 -9.42 18.56 -8.11
CA THR A 42 -8.49 17.66 -7.41
C THR A 42 -8.06 18.19 -6.04
N ASP A 43 -7.82 19.50 -5.90
CA ASP A 43 -7.34 20.08 -4.64
C ASP A 43 -8.44 20.05 -3.58
N LYS A 44 -9.68 20.37 -3.98
CA LYS A 44 -10.85 20.27 -3.12
C LYS A 44 -11.16 18.82 -2.76
N ALA A 45 -10.99 17.87 -3.68
CA ALA A 45 -11.16 16.44 -3.41
C ALA A 45 -10.21 15.95 -2.31
N ILE A 46 -8.92 16.26 -2.44
CA ILE A 46 -7.91 15.90 -1.42
C ILE A 46 -8.25 16.53 -0.06
N ALA A 47 -8.61 17.82 -0.04
CA ALA A 47 -8.99 18.50 1.19
C ALA A 47 -10.27 17.94 1.84
N SER A 48 -11.14 17.32 1.05
CA SER A 48 -12.44 16.79 1.51
C SER A 48 -12.39 15.30 1.87
N LEU A 49 -11.28 14.59 1.56
CA LEU A 49 -11.12 13.14 1.78
C LEU A 49 -11.53 12.69 3.19
N HIS A 50 -11.08 13.41 4.22
CA HIS A 50 -11.42 13.07 5.61
C HIS A 50 -12.93 13.11 5.88
N GLY A 51 -13.66 14.04 5.24
CA GLY A 51 -15.11 14.11 5.36
C GLY A 51 -15.81 12.87 4.80
N PHE A 52 -15.37 12.39 3.63
CA PHE A 52 -15.89 11.15 3.05
C PHE A 52 -15.56 9.91 3.89
N LEU A 53 -14.35 9.86 4.48
CA LEU A 53 -13.95 8.76 5.34
C LEU A 53 -14.75 8.74 6.66
N GLU A 54 -15.03 9.90 7.26
CA GLU A 54 -15.88 9.98 8.45
C GLU A 54 -17.35 9.64 8.13
N GLU A 55 -17.86 10.03 6.96
CA GLU A 55 -19.20 9.64 6.52
C GLU A 55 -19.37 8.11 6.48
N VAL A 56 -18.38 7.41 5.93
CA VAL A 56 -18.35 5.94 5.90
C VAL A 56 -18.13 5.33 7.27
N ARG A 57 -17.35 5.99 8.13
CA ARG A 57 -17.12 5.55 9.51
C ARG A 57 -18.39 5.63 10.37
N ASP A 58 -19.25 6.60 10.11
CA ASP A 58 -20.51 6.86 10.83
C ASP A 58 -21.71 6.04 10.34
N ILE A 59 -21.50 5.04 9.48
CA ILE A 59 -22.54 4.10 9.01
C ILE A 59 -23.21 3.35 10.19
N ASN A 60 -22.44 3.05 11.25
CA ASN A 60 -22.94 2.37 12.44
C ASN A 60 -23.40 3.38 13.50
N THR A 61 -24.65 3.25 13.95
CA THR A 61 -25.23 4.11 15.01
C THR A 61 -24.51 4.01 16.36
N ASP A 62 -23.78 2.92 16.60
CA ASP A 62 -22.90 2.76 17.76
C ASP A 62 -21.44 2.56 17.30
N ARG A 63 -20.89 3.61 16.69
CA ARG A 63 -19.50 3.67 16.22
C ARG A 63 -18.51 3.23 17.29
N ALA A 64 -18.67 3.75 18.51
CA ALA A 64 -17.76 3.45 19.62
C ALA A 64 -17.75 1.96 19.97
N PHE A 65 -18.93 1.31 20.03
CA PHE A 65 -19.00 -0.12 20.28
C PHE A 65 -18.42 -0.94 19.14
N VAL A 66 -18.77 -0.64 17.88
CA VAL A 66 -18.30 -1.42 16.72
C VAL A 66 -16.80 -1.30 16.55
N GLU A 67 -16.24 -0.09 16.68
CA GLU A 67 -14.79 0.09 16.59
C GLU A 67 -14.04 -0.52 17.78
N ALA A 68 -14.61 -0.47 18.98
CA ALA A 68 -14.01 -1.16 20.13
C ALA A 68 -14.02 -2.69 19.98
N ALA A 69 -15.08 -3.25 19.40
CA ALA A 69 -15.22 -4.69 19.18
C ALA A 69 -14.41 -5.19 17.97
N ALA A 70 -14.36 -4.41 16.89
CA ALA A 70 -13.69 -4.78 15.65
C ALA A 70 -12.24 -4.27 15.58
N GLY A 71 -11.84 -3.32 16.42
CA GLY A 71 -10.50 -2.72 16.46
C GLY A 71 -10.31 -1.51 15.53
N GLY A 72 -11.37 -1.07 14.82
CA GLY A 72 -11.34 0.06 13.88
C GLY A 72 -12.51 0.05 12.88
N PRO A 73 -12.54 1.03 11.95
CA PRO A 73 -13.62 1.21 10.96
C PRO A 73 -13.56 0.15 9.86
N ASN A 74 -14.69 -0.48 9.50
CA ASN A 74 -14.67 -1.59 8.54
C ASN A 74 -13.93 -1.25 7.23
N HIS A 75 -12.90 -2.03 6.91
CA HIS A 75 -12.09 -1.85 5.71
C HIS A 75 -12.89 -2.10 4.42
N ASP A 76 -13.93 -2.94 4.43
CA ASP A 76 -14.77 -3.19 3.25
C ASP A 76 -15.52 -1.94 2.79
N TRP A 77 -15.75 -0.98 3.71
CA TRP A 77 -16.42 0.28 3.42
C TRP A 77 -15.42 1.42 3.23
N THR A 78 -14.35 1.44 4.01
CA THR A 78 -13.34 2.52 3.97
C THR A 78 -12.46 2.44 2.72
N VAL A 79 -12.02 1.23 2.36
CA VAL A 79 -11.03 1.02 1.29
C VAL A 79 -11.53 1.47 -0.09
N PRO A 80 -12.82 1.31 -0.47
CA PRO A 80 -13.37 1.94 -1.67
C PRO A 80 -13.04 3.43 -1.79
N VAL A 81 -13.23 4.22 -0.73
CA VAL A 81 -12.93 5.66 -0.72
C VAL A 81 -11.42 5.93 -0.86
N LEU A 82 -10.59 5.18 -0.13
CA LEU A 82 -9.12 5.29 -0.27
C LEU A 82 -8.63 4.88 -1.68
N ASN A 83 -9.28 3.92 -2.32
CA ASN A 83 -8.95 3.47 -3.67
C ASN A 83 -9.32 4.49 -4.75
N VAL A 84 -10.23 5.43 -4.49
CA VAL A 84 -10.45 6.59 -5.39
C VAL A 84 -9.18 7.44 -5.47
N VAL A 85 -8.56 7.72 -4.32
CA VAL A 85 -7.25 8.42 -4.30
C VAL A 85 -6.22 7.61 -5.07
N GLY A 86 -6.17 6.29 -4.83
CA GLY A 86 -5.30 5.37 -5.56
C GLY A 86 -5.50 5.40 -7.07
N LEU A 87 -6.76 5.44 -7.55
CA LEU A 87 -7.09 5.50 -8.97
C LEU A 87 -6.53 6.77 -9.63
N MET A 88 -6.68 7.92 -8.94
CA MET A 88 -6.22 9.21 -9.46
C MET A 88 -4.71 9.39 -9.31
N TYR A 89 -4.10 8.77 -8.30
CA TYR A 89 -2.71 8.99 -7.86
C TYR A 89 -1.67 9.00 -9.00
N PRO A 90 -1.70 8.07 -9.98
CA PRO A 90 -0.70 8.05 -11.05
C PRO A 90 -0.75 9.24 -12.01
N SER A 91 -1.89 9.91 -12.10
CA SER A 91 -2.05 11.11 -12.94
C SER A 91 -1.61 12.39 -12.24
N LEU A 92 -1.40 12.34 -10.92
CA LEU A 92 -1.11 13.51 -10.11
C LEU A 92 0.37 13.89 -10.20
N GLN A 93 0.62 15.20 -10.29
CA GLN A 93 1.97 15.74 -10.17
C GLN A 93 2.52 15.52 -8.75
N LYS A 94 3.86 15.46 -8.62
CA LYS A 94 4.54 15.14 -7.35
C LYS A 94 4.05 15.96 -6.13
N PRO A 95 3.89 17.30 -6.21
CA PRO A 95 3.38 18.09 -5.07
C PRO A 95 1.91 17.77 -4.70
N VAL A 96 1.10 17.37 -5.68
CA VAL A 96 -0.31 17.00 -5.45
C VAL A 96 -0.39 15.60 -4.85
N ARG A 97 0.45 14.66 -5.31
CA ARG A 97 0.62 13.33 -4.68
C ARG A 97 1.03 13.45 -3.22
N GLU A 98 1.96 14.36 -2.90
CA GLU A 98 2.39 14.59 -1.51
C GLU A 98 1.22 15.02 -0.62
N ARG A 99 0.38 15.96 -1.06
CA ARG A 99 -0.81 16.37 -0.31
C ARG A 99 -1.82 15.23 -0.16
N ALA A 100 -2.08 14.48 -1.25
CA ALA A 100 -2.96 13.31 -1.20
C ALA A 100 -2.45 12.24 -0.22
N LEU A 101 -1.15 11.95 -0.25
CA LEU A 101 -0.49 11.03 0.67
C LEU A 101 -0.63 11.50 2.12
N LEU A 102 -0.41 12.79 2.40
CA LEU A 102 -0.59 13.35 3.73
C LEU A 102 -2.02 13.19 4.23
N SER A 103 -3.03 13.46 3.40
CA SER A 103 -4.43 13.25 3.76
C SER A 103 -4.76 11.78 4.05
N VAL A 104 -4.21 10.84 3.27
CA VAL A 104 -4.37 9.40 3.52
C VAL A 104 -3.66 9.00 4.82
N LEU A 105 -2.45 9.48 5.05
CA LEU A 105 -1.69 9.16 6.25
C LEU A 105 -2.28 9.78 7.52
N ASP A 106 -2.86 10.99 7.46
CA ASP A 106 -3.56 11.61 8.59
C ASP A 106 -4.71 10.72 9.09
N TYR A 107 -5.48 10.17 8.16
CA TYR A 107 -6.51 9.18 8.48
C TYR A 107 -5.91 7.90 9.07
N LEU A 108 -4.92 7.29 8.40
CA LEU A 108 -4.33 6.02 8.84
C LEU A 108 -3.59 6.13 10.19
N ASP A 109 -2.89 7.25 10.44
CA ASP A 109 -2.17 7.56 11.67
C ASP A 109 -3.17 7.79 12.84
N GLY A 110 -4.42 8.15 12.55
CA GLY A 110 -5.52 8.27 13.51
C GLY A 110 -6.15 6.95 13.94
N LEU A 111 -5.80 5.82 13.31
CA LEU A 111 -6.32 4.49 13.63
C LEU A 111 -5.34 3.66 14.48
N ASN A 112 -5.82 2.53 14.99
CA ASN A 112 -4.91 1.52 15.54
C ASN A 112 -3.98 0.99 14.43
N TYR A 113 -2.69 0.89 14.76
CA TYR A 113 -1.65 0.42 13.86
C TYR A 113 -1.99 -0.85 13.04
N PHE A 114 -2.43 -1.91 13.71
CA PHE A 114 -2.76 -3.18 13.03
C PHE A 114 -3.95 -3.02 12.10
N TYR A 115 -4.83 -2.09 12.43
CA TYR A 115 -6.01 -1.78 11.63
C TYR A 115 -5.65 -0.99 10.37
N SER A 116 -4.74 -0.02 10.49
CA SER A 116 -4.17 0.69 9.34
C SER A 116 -3.52 -0.28 8.34
N GLN A 117 -2.82 -1.31 8.83
CA GLN A 117 -2.25 -2.36 7.96
C GLN A 117 -3.33 -3.08 7.12
N ASN A 118 -4.47 -3.42 7.72
CA ASN A 118 -5.58 -4.08 7.00
C ASN A 118 -6.15 -3.20 5.86
N HIS A 119 -6.17 -1.88 6.03
CA HIS A 119 -6.57 -0.97 4.95
C HIS A 119 -5.54 -0.96 3.83
N VAL A 120 -4.25 -0.79 4.17
CA VAL A 120 -3.14 -0.74 3.21
C VAL A 120 -2.99 -2.06 2.44
N GLU A 121 -3.28 -3.19 3.08
CA GLU A 121 -3.33 -4.52 2.44
C GLU A 121 -4.32 -4.58 1.26
N ARG A 122 -5.41 -3.82 1.33
CA ARG A 122 -6.52 -3.85 0.36
C ARG A 122 -6.50 -2.67 -0.63
N MET A 123 -5.56 -1.75 -0.47
CA MET A 123 -5.35 -0.65 -1.41
C MET A 123 -4.70 -1.16 -2.69
N LYS A 124 -5.24 -0.75 -3.84
CA LYS A 124 -4.91 -1.36 -5.14
C LYS A 124 -3.75 -0.71 -5.88
N GLU A 125 -3.53 0.59 -5.70
CA GLU A 125 -2.55 1.34 -6.50
C GLU A 125 -1.12 1.22 -5.93
N PRO A 126 -0.17 0.62 -6.69
CA PRO A 126 1.22 0.44 -6.25
C PRO A 126 1.94 1.70 -5.80
N TRP A 127 1.78 2.82 -6.51
CA TRP A 127 2.50 4.06 -6.14
C TRP A 127 2.01 4.62 -4.81
N LEU A 128 0.70 4.64 -4.57
CA LEU A 128 0.15 5.12 -3.30
C LEU A 128 0.57 4.21 -2.14
N VAL A 129 0.42 2.89 -2.30
CA VAL A 129 0.85 1.93 -1.27
C VAL A 129 2.36 2.03 -1.02
N GLY A 130 3.16 2.08 -2.10
CA GLY A 130 4.60 2.26 -2.02
C GLY A 130 5.00 3.51 -1.23
N ASP A 131 4.40 4.65 -1.54
CA ASP A 131 4.66 5.91 -0.86
C ASP A 131 4.24 5.87 0.63
N ILE A 132 3.12 5.20 0.95
CA ILE A 132 2.71 4.94 2.35
C ILE A 132 3.82 4.16 3.06
N ILE A 133 4.27 3.03 2.51
CA ILE A 133 5.29 2.17 3.14
C ILE A 133 6.64 2.89 3.28
N VAL A 134 7.04 3.65 2.25
CA VAL A 134 8.27 4.44 2.24
C VAL A 134 8.30 5.42 3.42
N ASN A 135 7.16 6.03 3.75
CA ASN A 135 7.05 7.04 4.81
C ASN A 135 6.57 6.48 6.17
N ARG A 136 5.94 5.30 6.17
CA ARG A 136 5.40 4.61 7.34
C ARG A 136 5.64 3.11 7.18
N ARG A 137 6.90 2.70 7.31
CA ARG A 137 7.30 1.28 7.17
C ARG A 137 6.54 0.32 8.08
N LEU A 138 6.03 0.82 9.19
CA LEU A 138 5.15 0.08 10.09
C LEU A 138 3.91 -0.44 9.31
N TYR A 139 3.33 0.29 8.36
CA TYR A 139 2.15 -0.19 7.61
C TYR A 139 2.42 -1.32 6.61
N TRP A 140 3.63 -1.88 6.59
CA TRP A 140 3.95 -3.05 5.80
C TRP A 140 3.21 -4.29 6.33
N CYS A 141 2.16 -4.72 5.62
CA CYS A 141 1.40 -5.93 5.95
C CYS A 141 2.11 -7.23 5.50
N GLY A 142 3.01 -7.15 4.52
CA GLY A 142 3.70 -8.31 3.98
C GLY A 142 2.91 -9.01 2.88
N PHE A 143 3.35 -10.21 2.51
CA PHE A 143 2.80 -10.98 1.40
C PHE A 143 2.94 -12.49 1.62
N SER A 144 2.90 -12.93 2.89
CA SER A 144 3.12 -14.33 3.25
C SER A 144 2.07 -15.28 2.64
N GLU A 145 0.85 -14.81 2.45
CA GLU A 145 -0.22 -15.56 1.77
C GLU A 145 0.18 -16.00 0.35
N TYR A 146 0.91 -15.15 -0.37
CA TYR A 146 1.38 -15.45 -1.72
C TYR A 146 2.52 -16.49 -1.71
N HIS A 147 3.27 -16.65 -0.62
CA HIS A 147 4.29 -17.70 -0.54
C HIS A 147 3.67 -19.10 -0.52
N THR A 148 2.59 -19.28 0.24
CA THR A 148 1.83 -20.52 0.23
C THR A 148 1.27 -20.77 -1.17
N LEU A 149 0.69 -19.72 -1.79
CA LEU A 149 0.13 -19.81 -3.13
C LEU A 149 1.18 -20.23 -4.18
N PHE A 150 2.39 -19.69 -4.14
CA PHE A 150 3.47 -20.10 -5.04
C PHE A 150 3.99 -21.50 -4.79
N ALA A 151 3.86 -22.03 -3.57
CA ALA A 151 4.24 -23.41 -3.26
C ALA A 151 3.21 -24.43 -3.77
N GLU A 152 1.95 -24.02 -3.92
CA GLU A 152 0.85 -24.87 -4.38
C GLU A 152 0.71 -24.93 -5.91
N HIS A 153 1.27 -23.95 -6.63
CA HIS A 153 1.15 -23.82 -8.08
C HIS A 153 2.53 -23.88 -8.76
N ASN A 154 2.71 -24.82 -9.68
CA ASN A 154 4.00 -25.04 -10.34
C ASN A 154 4.18 -24.21 -11.61
N SER A 155 3.09 -23.66 -12.15
CA SER A 155 3.09 -22.85 -13.38
C SER A 155 2.29 -21.56 -13.21
N TRP A 156 2.58 -20.57 -14.04
CA TRP A 156 1.81 -19.32 -14.09
C TRP A 156 0.34 -19.56 -14.42
N LYS A 157 0.04 -20.52 -15.31
CA LYS A 157 -1.33 -20.86 -15.69
C LYS A 157 -2.16 -21.32 -14.49
N GLU A 158 -1.65 -22.27 -13.70
CA GLU A 158 -2.33 -22.76 -12.49
C GLU A 158 -2.54 -21.64 -11.47
N LEU A 159 -1.50 -20.83 -11.27
CA LEU A 159 -1.57 -19.67 -10.38
C LEU A 159 -2.63 -18.67 -10.84
N GLN A 160 -2.70 -18.37 -12.14
CA GLN A 160 -3.67 -17.45 -12.71
C GLN A 160 -5.11 -17.97 -12.58
N GLU A 161 -5.35 -19.26 -12.78
CA GLU A 161 -6.67 -19.88 -12.54
C GLU A 161 -7.10 -19.75 -11.08
N SER A 162 -6.17 -19.94 -10.15
CA SER A 162 -6.40 -19.74 -8.72
C SER A 162 -6.71 -18.28 -8.38
N LEU A 163 -5.90 -17.34 -8.88
CA LEU A 163 -6.10 -15.89 -8.70
C LEU A 163 -7.41 -15.38 -9.34
N ASN A 164 -7.89 -16.00 -10.42
CA ASN A 164 -9.18 -15.64 -11.00
C ASN A 164 -10.36 -16.10 -10.13
N THR A 165 -10.18 -17.20 -9.38
CA THR A 165 -11.19 -17.73 -8.47
C THR A 165 -11.16 -17.01 -7.12
N HIS A 166 -9.97 -16.71 -6.63
CA HIS A 166 -9.69 -16.03 -5.37
C HIS A 166 -8.79 -14.83 -5.66
N PRO A 167 -9.37 -13.70 -6.10
CA PRO A 167 -8.60 -12.53 -6.48
C PRO A 167 -7.76 -12.01 -5.32
N PRO A 168 -6.53 -11.53 -5.60
CA PRO A 168 -5.69 -10.94 -4.58
C PRO A 168 -6.40 -9.73 -3.98
N LEU A 169 -6.22 -9.50 -2.68
CA LEU A 169 -6.74 -8.31 -2.01
C LEU A 169 -6.17 -7.03 -2.63
N SER A 170 -4.90 -7.09 -3.08
CA SER A 170 -4.27 -6.04 -3.86
C SER A 170 -3.29 -6.60 -4.90
N PRO A 171 -3.36 -6.13 -6.16
CA PRO A 171 -2.36 -6.45 -7.17
C PRO A 171 -0.92 -6.05 -6.78
N PHE A 172 -0.76 -5.01 -5.95
CA PHE A 172 0.54 -4.56 -5.47
C PHE A 172 1.25 -5.65 -4.64
N TRP A 173 0.55 -6.25 -3.68
CA TRP A 173 1.16 -7.27 -2.80
C TRP A 173 1.52 -8.54 -3.56
N LEU A 174 0.70 -8.94 -4.54
CA LEU A 174 1.05 -10.00 -5.49
C LEU A 174 2.32 -9.66 -6.27
N ALA A 175 2.40 -8.46 -6.85
CA ALA A 175 3.59 -8.03 -7.61
C ALA A 175 4.84 -7.98 -6.73
N MET A 176 4.72 -7.48 -5.50
CA MET A 176 5.80 -7.47 -4.51
C MET A 176 6.28 -8.89 -4.18
N ALA A 177 5.35 -9.83 -3.96
CA ALA A 177 5.67 -11.23 -3.70
C ALA A 177 6.40 -11.89 -4.88
N ILE A 178 5.97 -11.58 -6.11
CA ILE A 178 6.58 -12.10 -7.33
C ILE A 178 7.99 -11.55 -7.54
N LEU A 179 8.20 -10.27 -7.23
CA LEU A 179 9.51 -9.61 -7.30
C LEU A 179 10.44 -10.03 -6.16
N TRP A 180 9.92 -10.71 -5.13
CA TRP A 180 10.69 -11.12 -3.96
C TRP A 180 11.38 -12.48 -4.15
N TRP A 181 12.71 -12.45 -4.26
CA TRP A 181 13.56 -13.62 -4.41
C TRP A 181 13.69 -14.40 -3.08
N PRO A 182 13.74 -15.75 -3.08
CA PRO A 182 13.70 -16.67 -4.23
C PRO A 182 12.32 -17.28 -4.55
N ASN A 183 11.21 -16.70 -4.06
CA ASN A 183 9.98 -17.46 -3.85
C ASN A 183 9.33 -18.04 -5.12
N PRO A 184 8.87 -17.24 -6.10
CA PRO A 184 8.28 -17.80 -7.31
C PRO A 184 9.36 -18.44 -8.20
N SER A 185 8.94 -19.41 -9.02
CA SER A 185 9.80 -19.98 -10.06
C SER A 185 10.17 -18.91 -11.11
N PRO A 186 11.31 -19.05 -11.82
CA PRO A 186 11.66 -18.14 -12.92
C PRO A 186 10.59 -18.05 -14.02
N GLU A 187 9.87 -19.14 -14.27
CA GLU A 187 8.76 -19.20 -15.23
C GLU A 187 7.60 -18.29 -14.81
N ILE A 188 7.14 -18.42 -13.55
CA ILE A 188 6.08 -17.57 -12.98
C ILE A 188 6.45 -16.10 -13.07
N ARG A 189 7.70 -15.75 -12.74
CA ARG A 189 8.17 -14.35 -12.81
C ARG A 189 8.10 -13.81 -14.23
N ARG A 190 8.70 -14.53 -15.19
CA ARG A 190 8.73 -14.10 -16.59
C ARG A 190 7.32 -13.89 -17.14
N GLU A 191 6.42 -14.84 -16.95
CA GLU A 191 5.05 -14.73 -17.46
C GLU A 191 4.27 -13.61 -16.79
N PHE A 192 4.46 -13.40 -15.47
CA PHE A 192 3.87 -12.25 -14.79
C PHE A 192 4.39 -10.91 -15.33
N TYR A 193 5.70 -10.82 -15.61
CA TYR A 193 6.30 -9.60 -16.15
C TYR A 193 5.78 -9.26 -17.55
N GLU A 194 5.56 -10.27 -18.37
CA GLU A 194 4.98 -10.12 -19.71
C GLU A 194 3.49 -9.77 -19.65
N ALA A 195 2.74 -10.37 -18.72
CA ALA A 195 1.30 -10.15 -18.58
C ALA A 195 0.94 -8.79 -17.94
N TYR A 196 1.73 -8.31 -16.97
CA TYR A 196 1.42 -7.09 -16.21
C TYR A 196 2.58 -6.08 -16.16
N PRO A 197 3.11 -5.63 -17.30
CA PRO A 197 4.30 -4.78 -17.35
C PRO A 197 4.12 -3.45 -16.60
N HIS A 198 2.92 -2.86 -16.64
CA HIS A 198 2.63 -1.60 -15.93
C HIS A 198 2.60 -1.76 -14.41
N LEU A 199 1.98 -2.84 -13.92
CA LEU A 199 1.94 -3.15 -12.49
C LEU A 199 3.35 -3.38 -11.95
N VAL A 200 4.16 -4.14 -12.69
CA VAL A 200 5.57 -4.36 -12.37
C VAL A 200 6.33 -3.04 -12.31
N ASP A 201 6.22 -2.20 -13.35
CA ASP A 201 6.95 -0.94 -13.41
C ASP A 201 6.66 -0.02 -12.23
N ARG A 202 5.39 0.13 -11.86
CA ARG A 202 5.00 0.94 -10.69
C ARG A 202 5.42 0.30 -9.37
N THR A 203 5.40 -1.02 -9.28
CA THR A 203 5.89 -1.74 -8.10
C THR A 203 7.40 -1.59 -7.93
N LEU A 204 8.16 -1.50 -9.03
CA LEU A 204 9.59 -1.21 -8.99
C LEU A 204 9.89 0.21 -8.46
N ASP A 205 9.05 1.21 -8.73
CA ASP A 205 9.18 2.54 -8.10
C ASP A 205 9.03 2.45 -6.57
N ALA A 206 8.06 1.66 -6.09
CA ALA A 206 7.86 1.42 -4.66
C ALA A 206 9.07 0.71 -4.03
N ILE A 207 9.58 -0.36 -4.68
CA ILE A 207 10.78 -1.09 -4.25
C ILE A 207 12.00 -0.18 -4.18
N ALA A 208 12.18 0.70 -5.17
CA ALA A 208 13.27 1.66 -5.22
C ALA A 208 13.23 2.58 -3.99
N GLY A 209 12.08 3.22 -3.72
CA GLY A 209 11.91 4.07 -2.55
C GLY A 209 12.15 3.33 -1.24
N MET A 210 11.57 2.14 -1.09
CA MET A 210 11.75 1.30 0.11
C MET A 210 13.20 0.88 0.35
N THR A 211 13.92 0.58 -0.72
CA THR A 211 15.32 0.16 -0.68
C THR A 211 16.19 1.29 -0.18
N VAL A 212 15.99 2.49 -0.74
CA VAL A 212 16.70 3.71 -0.35
C VAL A 212 16.41 4.08 1.09
N THR A 213 15.13 4.23 1.48
CA THR A 213 14.78 4.68 2.85
C THR A 213 15.23 3.68 3.91
N SER A 214 15.19 2.39 3.61
CA SER A 214 15.68 1.39 4.53
C SER A 214 17.20 1.38 4.66
N ALA A 215 17.94 1.63 3.57
CA ALA A 215 19.39 1.78 3.62
C ALA A 215 19.81 3.03 4.39
N MET A 216 19.11 4.16 4.16
CA MET A 216 19.28 5.40 4.93
C MET A 216 19.03 5.18 6.42
N LYS A 217 17.95 4.50 6.80
CA LYS A 217 17.67 4.18 8.21
C LYS A 217 18.83 3.40 8.84
N GLY A 218 19.39 2.42 8.12
CA GLY A 218 20.59 1.70 8.56
C GLY A 218 21.82 2.61 8.70
N HIS A 219 21.98 3.59 7.81
CA HIS A 219 23.04 4.60 7.93
C HIS A 219 22.87 5.46 9.18
N VAL A 220 21.67 6.01 9.41
CA VAL A 220 21.38 6.88 10.54
C VAL A 220 21.50 6.14 11.88
N MET A 221 20.96 4.91 11.96
CA MET A 221 20.93 4.15 13.21
C MET A 221 22.24 3.43 13.53
N GLU A 222 22.97 2.97 12.51
CA GLU A 222 24.08 2.02 12.68
C GLU A 222 25.38 2.48 11.98
N GLY A 223 25.38 3.66 11.34
CA GLY A 223 26.54 4.18 10.61
C GLY A 223 26.90 3.41 9.34
N LYS A 224 26.00 2.54 8.85
CA LYS A 224 26.22 1.71 7.65
C LYS A 224 26.33 2.56 6.39
N ASP A 225 27.15 2.13 5.42
CA ASP A 225 27.18 2.79 4.11
C ASP A 225 25.85 2.55 3.36
N VAL A 226 25.27 3.62 2.81
CA VAL A 226 23.95 3.56 2.15
C VAL A 226 24.04 2.77 0.85
N GLU A 227 25.09 2.92 0.05
CA GLU A 227 25.21 2.21 -1.22
C GLU A 227 25.41 0.71 -0.97
N ALA A 228 26.23 0.35 0.00
CA ALA A 228 26.35 -1.03 0.47
C ALA A 228 24.99 -1.57 0.97
N GLY A 229 24.21 -0.76 1.68
CA GLY A 229 22.86 -1.10 2.15
C GLY A 229 21.86 -1.31 1.01
N ILE A 230 21.92 -0.48 -0.05
CA ILE A 230 21.13 -0.65 -1.27
C ILE A 230 21.52 -1.95 -1.96
N GLN A 231 22.81 -2.17 -2.21
CA GLN A 231 23.31 -3.37 -2.88
C GLN A 231 22.92 -4.65 -2.14
N TYR A 232 23.07 -4.67 -0.80
CA TYR A 232 22.65 -5.78 0.04
C TYR A 232 21.16 -6.09 -0.11
N ARG A 233 20.30 -5.06 -0.15
CA ARG A 233 18.86 -5.27 -0.31
C ARG A 233 18.50 -5.83 -1.68
N LEU A 234 19.14 -5.32 -2.74
CA LEU A 234 18.96 -5.84 -4.09
C LEU A 234 19.32 -7.33 -4.13
N SER A 235 20.52 -7.69 -3.67
CA SER A 235 21.01 -9.08 -3.76
C SER A 235 20.22 -10.08 -2.91
N GLU A 236 19.73 -9.67 -1.74
CA GLU A 236 19.11 -10.60 -0.80
C GLU A 236 17.59 -10.74 -0.97
N ARG A 237 16.91 -9.75 -1.54
CA ARG A 237 15.44 -9.67 -1.49
C ARG A 237 14.76 -9.68 -2.84
N TYR A 238 15.42 -9.20 -3.89
CA TYR A 238 14.74 -8.93 -5.16
C TYR A 238 15.32 -9.74 -6.30
N ASP A 239 14.47 -10.05 -7.29
CA ASP A 239 14.86 -10.76 -8.51
C ASP A 239 16.09 -10.09 -9.18
N PRO A 240 17.21 -10.80 -9.38
CA PRO A 240 18.40 -10.30 -10.07
C PRO A 240 18.12 -9.65 -11.42
N ASP A 241 17.15 -10.16 -12.19
CA ASP A 241 16.80 -9.62 -13.51
C ASP A 241 16.22 -8.20 -13.42
N MET A 242 15.71 -7.81 -12.24
CA MET A 242 15.14 -6.48 -12.00
C MET A 242 16.13 -5.50 -11.35
N HIS A 243 17.32 -5.93 -10.92
CA HIS A 243 18.26 -5.07 -10.19
C HIS A 243 18.64 -3.79 -10.95
N ALA A 244 18.92 -3.91 -12.25
CA ALA A 244 19.25 -2.77 -13.11
C ALA A 244 18.09 -1.77 -13.20
N ARG A 245 16.86 -2.27 -13.37
CA ARG A 245 15.65 -1.44 -13.43
C ARG A 245 15.37 -0.76 -12.10
N ILE A 246 15.54 -1.47 -10.97
CA ILE A 246 15.38 -0.86 -9.63
C ILE A 246 16.40 0.27 -9.46
N ARG A 247 17.66 0.08 -9.87
CA ARG A 247 18.67 1.15 -9.81
C ARG A 247 18.31 2.35 -10.67
N GLU A 248 17.75 2.12 -11.86
CA GLU A 248 17.23 3.20 -12.70
C GLU A 248 16.09 3.95 -11.99
N LYS A 249 15.12 3.23 -11.42
CA LYS A 249 14.03 3.84 -10.65
C LYS A 249 14.56 4.63 -9.45
N ILE A 250 15.61 4.14 -8.77
CA ILE A 250 16.29 4.88 -7.68
C ILE A 250 16.80 6.24 -8.17
N ALA A 251 17.34 6.32 -9.38
CA ALA A 251 17.81 7.59 -9.96
C ALA A 251 16.65 8.51 -10.39
N GLN A 252 15.50 7.96 -10.76
CA GLN A 252 14.32 8.73 -11.17
C GLN A 252 13.57 9.36 -9.98
N GLU A 253 13.61 8.74 -8.80
CA GLU A 253 13.00 9.27 -7.56
C GLU A 253 11.50 9.60 -7.71
N ASN A 254 10.77 8.70 -8.36
CA ASN A 254 9.33 8.87 -8.62
C ASN A 254 8.45 8.77 -7.37
N TRP A 255 8.97 8.21 -6.27
CA TRP A 255 8.28 8.09 -4.99
C TRP A 255 8.27 9.42 -4.22
N ILE A 256 7.38 9.50 -3.23
CA ILE A 256 7.25 10.64 -2.33
C ILE A 256 8.04 10.38 -1.05
N LEU A 257 8.89 11.34 -0.66
CA LEU A 257 9.49 11.41 0.67
C LEU A 257 8.88 12.61 1.37
N LEU A 258 8.19 12.37 2.49
CA LEU A 258 7.68 13.45 3.33
C LEU A 258 8.82 14.11 4.10
N PRO A 259 8.67 15.37 4.56
CA PRO A 259 9.75 16.10 5.25
C PRO A 259 10.37 15.35 6.44
N SER A 260 9.60 14.53 7.15
CA SER A 260 10.10 13.68 8.25
C SER A 260 11.09 12.60 7.79
N THR A 261 11.01 12.17 6.53
CA THR A 261 11.83 11.12 5.91
C THR A 261 12.90 11.72 4.97
N GLU A 262 12.61 12.89 4.38
CA GLU A 262 13.41 13.54 3.35
C GLU A 262 14.72 14.14 3.87
N ARG A 263 14.73 14.64 5.12
CA ARG A 263 15.92 15.29 5.71
C ARG A 263 17.17 14.41 5.64
N ASP A 264 16.99 13.12 5.96
CA ASP A 264 18.08 12.14 5.96
C ASP A 264 18.58 11.85 4.53
N TRP A 265 17.71 11.94 3.52
CA TRP A 265 18.04 11.69 2.12
C TRP A 265 18.87 12.83 1.53
N ILE A 266 18.44 14.08 1.75
CA ILE A 266 19.15 15.28 1.28
C ILE A 266 20.57 15.30 1.85
N GLN A 267 20.69 15.08 3.17
CA GLN A 267 21.99 15.06 3.82
C GLN A 267 22.93 14.00 3.22
N TRP A 268 22.41 12.82 2.91
CA TRP A 268 23.21 11.78 2.27
C TRP A 268 23.65 12.15 0.85
N LYS A 269 22.76 12.73 0.03
CA LYS A 269 23.11 13.18 -1.34
C LYS A 269 24.24 14.18 -1.33
N GLU A 270 24.18 15.18 -0.45
CA GLU A 270 25.25 16.16 -0.31
C GLU A 270 26.59 15.53 0.08
N ILE A 271 26.58 14.51 0.96
CA ILE A 271 27.78 13.77 1.34
C ILE A 271 28.33 12.99 0.15
N ARG A 272 27.47 12.33 -0.62
CA ARG A 272 27.85 11.55 -1.80
C ARG A 272 28.45 12.42 -2.89
N GLU A 273 27.79 13.51 -3.26
CA GLU A 273 28.28 14.47 -4.26
C GLU A 273 29.65 15.03 -3.87
N ARG A 274 29.86 15.36 -2.60
CA ARG A 274 31.17 15.82 -2.09
C ARG A 274 32.26 14.74 -2.16
N ARG A 275 31.91 13.46 -2.03
CA ARG A 275 32.86 12.35 -2.18
C ARG A 275 33.24 12.13 -3.64
N GLU A 276 32.25 12.16 -4.54
CA GLU A 276 32.46 11.99 -5.98
C GLU A 276 33.19 13.20 -6.60
N ALA A 277 33.01 14.41 -6.07
CA ALA A 277 33.67 15.63 -6.53
C ALA A 277 35.13 15.80 -6.05
N LYS A 278 35.60 15.00 -5.07
CA LYS A 278 37.01 15.05 -4.65
C LYS A 278 37.84 14.17 -5.57
N PRO A 279 38.75 14.73 -6.39
CA PRO A 279 39.67 13.91 -7.17
C PRO A 279 40.55 13.13 -6.19
N VAL A 280 40.69 11.84 -6.42
CA VAL A 280 41.60 10.97 -5.68
C VAL A 280 43.02 11.45 -5.99
N SER A 281 43.59 12.21 -5.05
CA SER A 281 45.00 12.66 -5.07
C SER A 281 45.90 11.62 -4.43
#